data_AF-A0A9D3TFU4-F1
#
_entry.id   AF-A0A9D3TFU4-F1
#
_cell.length_a   1.000
_cell.length_b   1.000
_cell.length_c   1.000
_cell.angle_alpha   90.00
_cell.angle_beta   90.00
_cell.angle_gamma   90.00
#
_symmetry.space_group_name_H-M   'P 1'
#
loop_
_entity.id
_entity.type
_entity.pdbx_description
1 polymer ?
#
loop_
_entity_poly.entity_id
_entity_poly.type
_entity_poly.pdbx_seq_one_letter_code
_entity_poly.pdbx_strand_id
1 'polypeptide(L)'
;MATEGEADSAPLVEAEAVESDAAFGDLTTNMDAESSNGKEAMDTAGEGSEAADAQTVSGDEENGRQLGEVELQCALCMKWFTADTFGIDTSTCLSFMTNYVFHCNVCHHSGNTYFLRKQANLKEMCLTALANLTWRSRTQDEHPKTMFSKDKDIIPFIDKYWECMTTRQRPGKLTWPNNIVKTMSKERDVFLVKEHPDPGSKDAEEDYPKFGLLDQDLANIGPSYDNQKQTTSVTTGGGLNGGSAFSGALAPGGTGKGRGAKRKQQDGGTTGTAKRTRSDPLFSAQRLPPHGYPLEHPFNKDGYRYILAEPDPHAPDPEKLELDCWAGKPIPGDLYRACLYERVLLALHDRAPQLKIWDDRLTVTGEKGYSMVRASHGVRKGAWYFEVSIDEMPPDTAARLGWSQPLGNLQAPLGYDKFSYSWRSKKGTRFHQSIGKHYSDGYGQGDILGFFIELPDNTETAKALPDTYKDKALIKFKSYLYFEEKDYVDKAEKSLKAVSPSRMIFYKNGVNQGVAFEKLFEGMYFPAISLYRSCTVSVNFGPHFKYPPKDVKYQPMSDMGWGAVIEHTLADMLYHVETEVDGRRSPPWEG
;
A
#
# COMPACT_ATOMS: atom_id res chain seq x y z
N MET A 1 4.56 -47.86 72.86
CA MET A 1 5.87 -47.33 72.43
C MET A 1 5.54 -46.13 71.55
N ALA A 2 5.38 -44.94 72.14
CA ALA A 2 6.38 -44.08 72.78
C ALA A 2 6.96 -43.09 71.75
N THR A 3 6.92 -41.76 71.87
CA THR A 3 6.17 -40.77 72.69
C THR A 3 6.86 -39.43 72.37
N GLU A 4 6.09 -38.42 71.97
CA GLU A 4 6.22 -36.97 72.24
C GLU A 4 7.60 -36.26 72.33
N GLY A 5 7.65 -35.02 71.81
CA GLY A 5 8.76 -34.07 72.00
C GLY A 5 8.59 -32.79 71.19
N GLU A 6 8.32 -31.67 71.87
CA GLU A 6 8.24 -30.30 71.30
C GLU A 6 9.49 -29.45 71.68
N ALA A 7 9.46 -28.17 71.27
CA ALA A 7 10.21 -27.01 71.80
C ALA A 7 11.63 -26.69 71.24
N ASP A 8 11.64 -25.82 70.21
CA ASP A 8 12.02 -24.39 70.28
C ASP A 8 13.43 -23.92 70.78
N SER A 9 13.74 -22.65 70.44
CA SER A 9 14.87 -21.78 70.85
C SER A 9 16.20 -21.86 70.06
N ALA A 10 16.81 -20.68 69.87
CA ALA A 10 18.14 -20.44 69.29
C ALA A 10 19.07 -19.81 70.35
N PRO A 11 20.40 -19.66 70.11
CA PRO A 11 20.89 -18.33 69.73
C PRO A 11 22.22 -18.21 68.91
N LEU A 12 22.37 -17.05 68.27
CA LEU A 12 23.55 -16.16 68.12
C LEU A 12 25.02 -16.68 67.95
N VAL A 13 25.62 -16.26 66.81
CA VAL A 13 26.88 -15.48 66.64
C VAL A 13 28.26 -16.04 67.09
N GLU A 14 29.18 -16.12 66.12
CA GLU A 14 30.56 -15.60 66.17
C GLU A 14 30.84 -14.91 64.80
N ALA A 15 31.24 -13.63 64.77
CA ALA A 15 32.61 -13.08 64.74
C ALA A 15 33.24 -13.11 63.32
N GLU A 16 33.29 -11.99 62.58
CA GLU A 16 34.26 -10.85 62.64
C GLU A 16 35.62 -11.14 61.95
N ALA A 17 36.30 -10.20 61.27
CA ALA A 17 35.98 -8.85 60.75
C ALA A 17 37.14 -8.36 59.83
N VAL A 18 37.30 -7.03 59.65
CA VAL A 18 38.55 -6.30 59.22
C VAL A 18 38.88 -6.41 57.71
N GLU A 19 39.13 -5.36 56.90
CA GLU A 19 39.16 -3.86 56.98
C GLU A 19 39.33 -3.35 55.50
N SER A 20 39.52 -2.09 55.04
CA SER A 20 39.38 -0.65 55.42
C SER A 20 39.62 0.15 54.11
N ASP A 21 39.35 1.44 53.86
CA ASP A 21 38.55 2.54 54.45
C ASP A 21 38.21 3.53 53.28
N ALA A 22 37.20 4.40 53.23
CA ALA A 22 36.48 5.27 54.19
C ALA A 22 37.03 6.73 54.31
N ALA A 23 36.32 7.68 53.69
CA ALA A 23 36.24 9.12 54.01
C ALA A 23 35.07 9.74 53.18
N PHE A 24 33.95 10.20 53.76
CA PHE A 24 33.69 11.52 54.36
C PHE A 24 33.86 12.73 53.40
N GLY A 25 32.90 13.66 53.21
CA GLY A 25 31.49 13.74 53.67
C GLY A 25 31.01 15.20 53.90
N ASP A 26 29.73 15.52 53.58
CA ASP A 26 28.93 16.70 54.01
C ASP A 26 29.49 18.15 53.76
N LEU A 27 28.72 19.26 53.70
CA LEU A 27 27.26 19.54 53.65
C LEU A 27 27.01 20.94 53.01
N THR A 28 25.78 21.20 52.54
CA THR A 28 25.10 22.49 52.25
C THR A 28 25.84 23.84 52.32
N THR A 29 25.58 24.77 51.37
CA THR A 29 24.62 25.89 51.60
C THR A 29 24.35 26.80 50.37
N ASN A 30 23.16 27.41 50.42
CA ASN A 30 22.71 28.70 49.85
C ASN A 30 22.59 28.93 48.34
N MET A 31 21.43 29.53 48.02
CA MET A 31 21.14 30.31 46.83
C MET A 31 21.68 31.74 47.03
N ASP A 32 21.87 32.47 45.94
CA ASP A 32 21.40 33.86 45.86
C ASP A 32 21.11 34.21 44.40
N ALA A 33 20.21 35.17 44.18
CA ALA A 33 19.82 35.65 42.87
C ALA A 33 19.58 37.15 42.93
N GLU A 34 20.12 37.90 41.97
CA GLU A 34 19.59 39.22 41.65
C GLU A 34 19.83 39.60 40.18
N SER A 35 19.13 40.63 39.73
CA SER A 35 19.06 41.03 38.31
C SER A 35 19.37 42.50 38.14
N SER A 36 19.85 42.89 36.95
CA SER A 36 19.83 44.30 36.54
C SER A 36 19.70 44.41 35.02
N ASN A 37 18.88 45.37 34.57
CA ASN A 37 18.73 45.71 33.16
C ASN A 37 19.91 46.55 32.67
N GLY A 38 20.41 46.24 31.48
CA GLY A 38 21.32 47.08 30.68
C GLY A 38 20.87 47.03 29.22
N LYS A 39 21.01 48.14 28.49
CA LYS A 39 20.37 48.35 27.17
C LYS A 39 21.41 48.75 26.12
N GLU A 40 21.06 48.51 24.86
CA GLU A 40 21.78 48.98 23.64
C GLU A 40 23.16 48.32 23.37
N ALA A 41 23.62 48.12 22.13
CA ALA A 41 22.90 47.97 20.85
C ALA A 41 23.84 47.41 19.75
N MET A 42 23.24 46.68 18.78
CA MET A 42 23.63 46.63 17.34
C MET A 42 24.87 45.82 16.87
N ASP A 43 24.67 45.19 15.70
CA ASP A 43 25.61 44.73 14.66
C ASP A 43 26.55 43.50 14.78
N THR A 44 26.03 42.39 14.24
CA THR A 44 26.59 41.54 13.15
C THR A 44 27.67 40.47 13.36
N ALA A 45 27.49 39.40 12.54
CA ALA A 45 28.47 38.42 12.05
C ALA A 45 29.13 37.47 13.06
N GLY A 46 28.52 36.28 13.22
CA GLY A 46 29.20 35.06 13.63
C GLY A 46 29.10 34.01 12.51
N GLU A 47 30.21 33.37 12.17
CA GLU A 47 30.28 32.24 11.23
C GLU A 47 30.46 30.90 11.98
N GLY A 48 29.94 29.81 11.41
CA GLY A 48 30.56 28.49 11.55
C GLY A 48 30.12 27.58 12.72
N SER A 49 29.02 26.85 12.54
CA SER A 49 28.93 25.45 12.97
C SER A 49 27.92 24.69 12.09
N GLU A 50 28.34 23.59 11.48
CA GLU A 50 27.53 22.84 10.51
C GLU A 50 26.44 21.99 11.16
N ALA A 51 25.25 21.96 10.55
CA ALA A 51 24.22 20.96 10.78
C ALA A 51 23.56 20.62 9.43
N ALA A 52 23.29 19.34 9.17
CA ALA A 52 22.76 18.89 7.89
C ALA A 52 21.23 19.00 7.83
N ASP A 53 20.71 20.03 7.14
CA ASP A 53 19.28 20.23 6.95
C ASP A 53 18.71 19.34 5.84
N ALA A 54 17.73 18.50 6.18
CA ALA A 54 16.91 17.79 5.20
C ALA A 54 15.84 18.76 4.65
N GLN A 55 16.11 19.34 3.48
CA GLN A 55 15.41 20.53 2.99
C GLN A 55 13.94 20.28 2.63
N THR A 56 13.02 20.49 3.59
CA THR A 56 11.58 20.54 3.35
C THR A 56 11.21 21.81 2.58
N VAL A 57 11.18 21.73 1.25
CA VAL A 57 10.77 22.85 0.39
C VAL A 57 9.27 23.09 0.52
N SER A 58 8.89 24.06 1.33
CA SER A 58 7.55 24.66 1.32
C SER A 58 7.34 25.41 0.01
N GLY A 59 6.35 25.03 -0.79
CA GLY A 59 6.01 25.75 -2.01
C GLY A 59 4.99 26.86 -1.76
N ASP A 60 5.27 28.07 -2.25
CA ASP A 60 4.28 28.97 -2.85
C ASP A 60 4.99 30.13 -3.59
N GLU A 61 5.47 29.84 -4.80
CA GLU A 61 5.61 30.83 -5.89
C GLU A 61 5.01 30.24 -7.17
N GLU A 62 4.50 31.11 -8.05
CA GLU A 62 3.79 30.74 -9.29
C GLU A 62 4.79 30.35 -10.39
N ASN A 63 5.51 29.25 -10.17
CA ASN A 63 6.60 28.81 -11.02
C ASN A 63 6.06 28.30 -12.37
N GLY A 64 6.10 29.17 -13.38
CA GLY A 64 5.75 28.83 -14.77
C GLY A 64 6.67 27.75 -15.35
N ARG A 65 6.22 27.07 -16.41
CA ARG A 65 6.96 25.96 -17.01
C ARG A 65 8.34 26.37 -17.50
N GLN A 66 9.35 25.61 -17.11
CA GLN A 66 10.74 25.74 -17.52
C GLN A 66 10.97 24.98 -18.83
N LEU A 67 10.30 25.48 -19.89
CA LEU A 67 10.32 24.87 -21.21
C LEU A 67 11.76 24.71 -21.73
N GLY A 68 12.04 23.58 -22.36
CA GLY A 68 13.37 23.20 -22.85
C GLY A 68 14.06 22.15 -21.98
N GLU A 69 13.82 22.17 -20.67
CA GLU A 69 14.32 21.18 -19.71
C GLU A 69 13.42 19.95 -19.59
N VAL A 70 13.91 18.90 -18.91
CA VAL A 70 13.13 17.68 -18.63
C VAL A 70 12.11 17.95 -17.51
N GLU A 71 10.96 18.50 -17.89
CA GLU A 71 9.83 18.71 -17.00
C GLU A 71 8.88 17.50 -16.95
N LEU A 72 8.41 17.18 -15.74
CA LEU A 72 7.48 16.09 -15.47
C LEU A 72 6.19 16.62 -14.82
N GLN A 73 5.04 16.34 -15.43
CA GLN A 73 3.73 16.67 -14.86
C GLN A 73 3.23 15.54 -13.95
N CYS A 74 2.92 15.86 -12.70
CA CYS A 74 2.42 14.87 -11.75
C CYS A 74 0.98 14.44 -12.10
N ALA A 75 0.76 13.14 -12.27
CA ALA A 75 -0.53 12.50 -12.60
C ALA A 75 -1.61 12.62 -11.50
N LEU A 76 -1.40 13.49 -10.52
CA LEU A 76 -2.15 13.56 -9.27
C LEU A 76 -2.55 14.99 -8.91
N CYS A 77 -1.56 15.86 -8.67
CA CYS A 77 -1.79 17.28 -8.41
C CYS A 77 -1.76 18.13 -9.70
N MET A 78 -1.43 17.54 -10.86
CA MET A 78 -1.30 18.19 -12.17
C MET A 78 -0.26 19.32 -12.26
N LYS A 79 0.49 19.59 -11.18
CA LYS A 79 1.64 20.49 -11.15
C LYS A 79 2.81 19.92 -11.98
N TRP A 80 3.57 20.82 -12.57
CA TRP A 80 4.83 20.55 -13.27
C TRP A 80 6.01 20.71 -12.33
N PHE A 81 7.08 19.96 -12.58
CA PHE A 81 8.34 19.97 -11.84
C PHE A 81 9.49 19.65 -12.79
N THR A 82 10.71 20.14 -12.53
CA THR A 82 11.92 19.64 -13.20
C THR A 82 12.33 18.27 -12.64
N ALA A 83 12.81 17.36 -13.49
CA ALA A 83 13.24 16.01 -13.08
C ALA A 83 14.34 16.03 -12.02
N ASP A 84 15.28 16.98 -12.13
CA ASP A 84 16.40 17.22 -11.22
C ASP A 84 15.94 17.46 -9.77
N THR A 85 14.77 18.08 -9.56
CA THR A 85 14.16 18.30 -8.23
C THR A 85 13.96 17.00 -7.45
N PHE A 86 13.95 15.85 -8.13
CA PHE A 86 13.77 14.53 -7.53
C PHE A 86 14.91 13.55 -7.81
N GLY A 87 16.05 14.02 -8.34
CA GLY A 87 17.21 13.16 -8.65
C GLY A 87 16.92 12.08 -9.71
N ILE A 88 15.95 12.32 -10.60
CA ILE A 88 15.63 11.38 -11.70
C ILE A 88 16.72 11.47 -12.77
N ASP A 89 17.24 10.32 -13.23
CA ASP A 89 18.18 10.30 -14.33
C ASP A 89 17.54 10.81 -15.64
N THR A 90 18.00 11.98 -16.08
CA THR A 90 17.56 12.65 -17.30
C THR A 90 18.26 12.12 -18.56
N SER A 91 19.28 11.24 -18.44
CA SER A 91 20.08 10.73 -19.58
C SER A 91 19.25 10.07 -20.68
N THR A 92 18.13 9.44 -20.32
CA THR A 92 17.20 8.76 -21.25
C THR A 92 15.88 9.51 -21.45
N CYS A 93 15.81 10.77 -21.02
CA CYS A 93 14.62 11.62 -21.13
C CYS A 93 14.76 12.69 -22.24
N LEU A 94 13.66 13.33 -22.59
CA LEU A 94 13.62 14.51 -23.48
C LEU A 94 12.66 15.53 -22.90
N SER A 95 12.94 16.82 -23.09
CA SER A 95 11.93 17.85 -22.92
C SER A 95 10.74 17.62 -23.87
N PHE A 96 9.55 18.04 -23.46
CA PHE A 96 8.28 17.84 -24.19
C PHE A 96 7.87 16.38 -24.45
N MET A 97 8.51 15.38 -23.83
CA MET A 97 8.02 14.00 -23.88
C MET A 97 6.66 13.86 -23.19
N THR A 98 5.79 12.98 -23.67
CA THR A 98 4.44 12.76 -23.11
C THR A 98 4.19 11.31 -22.67
N ASN A 99 5.12 10.41 -23.00
CA ASN A 99 5.03 8.97 -22.78
C ASN A 99 5.60 8.55 -21.40
N TYR A 100 5.00 9.01 -20.30
CA TYR A 100 5.38 8.58 -18.95
C TYR A 100 4.19 8.50 -17.97
N VAL A 101 4.47 8.09 -16.74
CA VAL A 101 3.68 8.38 -15.53
C VAL A 101 4.64 8.93 -14.48
N PHE A 102 4.22 10.01 -13.82
CA PHE A 102 5.01 10.65 -12.78
C PHE A 102 4.14 10.97 -11.55
N HIS A 103 4.64 10.65 -10.36
CA HIS A 103 4.11 11.10 -9.08
C HIS A 103 5.25 11.74 -8.28
N CYS A 104 5.08 13.00 -7.86
CA CYS A 104 6.01 13.61 -6.92
C CYS A 104 5.87 12.97 -5.52
N ASN A 105 6.94 13.05 -4.73
CA ASN A 105 7.02 12.58 -3.34
C ASN A 105 5.78 12.91 -2.48
N VAL A 106 5.28 14.15 -2.49
CA VAL A 106 4.09 14.61 -1.74
C VAL A 106 2.80 13.89 -2.16
N CYS A 107 2.74 13.41 -3.39
CA CYS A 107 1.56 12.74 -3.96
C CYS A 107 1.67 11.20 -3.96
N HIS A 108 2.85 10.63 -3.70
CA HIS A 108 3.02 9.19 -3.64
C HIS A 108 2.73 8.65 -2.24
N HIS A 109 2.06 7.50 -2.15
CA HIS A 109 1.65 6.89 -0.88
C HIS A 109 2.80 6.30 -0.03
N SER A 110 4.04 6.52 -0.43
CA SER A 110 5.25 6.04 0.23
C SER A 110 6.27 7.16 0.51
N GLY A 111 5.89 8.42 0.29
CA GLY A 111 6.80 9.58 0.35
C GLY A 111 7.88 9.64 -0.75
N ASN A 112 8.00 8.62 -1.59
CA ASN A 112 9.04 8.55 -2.64
C ASN A 112 8.53 9.08 -3.97
N THR A 113 9.42 9.63 -4.79
CA THR A 113 9.10 9.94 -6.19
C THR A 113 8.89 8.66 -6.99
N TYR A 114 7.86 8.63 -7.85
CA TYR A 114 7.64 7.56 -8.82
C TYR A 114 7.70 8.10 -10.24
N PHE A 115 8.56 7.52 -11.08
CA PHE A 115 8.69 7.84 -12.49
C PHE A 115 8.78 6.56 -13.31
N LEU A 116 7.95 6.44 -14.35
CA LEU A 116 7.99 5.32 -15.29
C LEU A 116 7.81 5.83 -16.71
N ARG A 117 8.83 5.64 -17.57
CA ARG A 117 8.71 5.84 -19.02
C ARG A 117 7.79 4.76 -19.62
N LYS A 118 6.92 5.15 -20.55
CA LYS A 118 6.10 4.25 -21.36
C LYS A 118 6.68 4.16 -22.78
N GLN A 119 6.39 3.08 -23.48
CA GLN A 119 6.69 2.98 -24.92
C GLN A 119 5.89 4.03 -25.70
N ALA A 120 6.59 5.03 -26.28
CA ALA A 120 5.96 5.98 -27.19
C ALA A 120 5.44 5.29 -28.46
N ASN A 121 4.25 5.71 -28.90
CA ASN A 121 3.74 5.42 -30.23
C ASN A 121 4.15 6.52 -31.23
N LEU A 122 3.98 6.28 -32.54
CA LEU A 122 4.48 7.19 -33.58
C LEU A 122 3.86 8.61 -33.53
N LYS A 123 2.65 8.79 -32.98
CA LYS A 123 2.07 10.14 -32.71
C LYS A 123 2.90 10.87 -31.66
N GLU A 124 3.22 10.20 -30.56
CA GLU A 124 3.98 10.77 -29.43
C GLU A 124 5.45 11.04 -29.82
N MET A 125 6.07 10.17 -30.61
CA MET A 125 7.42 10.39 -31.16
C MET A 125 7.46 11.63 -32.07
N CYS A 126 6.52 11.77 -33.00
CA CYS A 126 6.43 12.95 -33.87
C CYS A 126 6.07 14.24 -33.11
N LEU A 127 5.22 14.17 -32.09
CA LEU A 127 4.89 15.29 -31.20
C LEU A 127 6.14 15.76 -30.43
N THR A 128 6.85 14.84 -29.77
CA THR A 128 8.08 15.14 -29.00
C THR A 128 9.16 15.74 -29.90
N ALA A 129 9.34 15.19 -31.11
CA ALA A 129 10.29 15.70 -32.12
C ALA A 129 9.93 17.11 -32.57
N LEU A 130 8.68 17.36 -32.99
CA LEU A 130 8.24 18.69 -33.43
C LEU A 130 8.28 19.73 -32.30
N ALA A 131 7.93 19.36 -31.07
CA ALA A 131 8.01 20.27 -29.92
C ALA A 131 9.45 20.71 -29.65
N ASN A 132 10.40 19.77 -29.64
CA ASN A 132 11.83 20.05 -29.52
C ASN A 132 12.37 20.90 -30.69
N LEU A 133 12.00 20.58 -31.93
CA LEU A 133 12.43 21.33 -33.11
C LEU A 133 11.88 22.77 -33.09
N THR A 134 10.61 22.94 -32.73
CA THR A 134 9.96 24.25 -32.55
C THR A 134 10.63 25.05 -31.43
N TRP A 135 10.92 24.42 -30.29
CA TRP A 135 11.61 25.07 -29.17
C TRP A 135 13.02 25.53 -29.56
N ARG A 136 13.83 24.67 -30.17
CA ARG A 136 15.19 25.02 -30.62
C ARG A 136 15.17 26.11 -31.67
N SER A 137 14.28 26.04 -32.66
CA SER A 137 14.18 27.09 -33.67
C SER A 137 13.73 28.44 -33.09
N ARG A 138 12.87 28.46 -32.06
CA ARG A 138 12.51 29.69 -31.33
C ARG A 138 13.60 30.27 -30.43
N THR A 139 14.59 29.46 -30.04
CA THR A 139 15.65 29.86 -29.08
C THR A 139 17.04 29.98 -29.69
N GLN A 140 17.24 29.47 -30.91
CA GLN A 140 18.56 29.36 -31.56
C GLN A 140 18.60 29.87 -33.01
N ASP A 141 17.47 29.89 -33.75
CA ASP A 141 17.42 30.48 -35.09
C ASP A 141 17.06 31.96 -35.01
N GLU A 142 17.77 32.82 -35.76
CA GLU A 142 17.41 34.24 -35.96
C GLU A 142 16.01 34.41 -36.58
N HIS A 143 15.57 33.42 -37.34
CA HIS A 143 14.29 33.37 -38.04
C HIS A 143 13.53 32.08 -37.67
N PRO A 144 12.76 32.05 -36.56
CA PRO A 144 12.12 30.85 -36.05
C PRO A 144 11.14 30.17 -37.01
N LYS A 145 11.26 28.85 -37.13
CA LYS A 145 10.44 27.97 -37.96
C LYS A 145 9.32 27.33 -37.14
N THR A 146 8.15 27.21 -37.74
CA THR A 146 6.99 26.48 -37.18
C THR A 146 6.67 25.19 -37.95
N MET A 147 7.36 24.94 -39.07
CA MET A 147 7.15 23.82 -39.99
C MET A 147 8.51 23.21 -40.37
N PHE A 148 8.63 21.90 -40.24
CA PHE A 148 9.88 21.14 -40.36
C PHE A 148 9.75 20.02 -41.40
N SER A 149 10.80 19.77 -42.17
CA SER A 149 10.83 18.73 -43.20
C SER A 149 10.83 17.33 -42.57
N LYS A 150 10.03 16.42 -43.12
CA LYS A 150 10.06 15.00 -42.73
C LYS A 150 11.47 14.42 -42.81
N ASP A 151 12.15 14.64 -43.93
CA ASP A 151 13.39 13.93 -44.28
C ASP A 151 14.65 14.67 -43.84
N LYS A 152 14.61 16.02 -43.78
CA LYS A 152 15.77 16.83 -43.33
C LYS A 152 15.79 17.11 -41.83
N ASP A 153 14.63 17.17 -41.16
CA ASP A 153 14.55 17.54 -39.73
C ASP A 153 13.99 16.40 -38.85
N ILE A 154 12.80 15.89 -39.15
CA ILE A 154 12.05 15.02 -38.23
C ILE A 154 12.65 13.62 -38.14
N ILE A 155 13.03 13.01 -39.27
CA ILE A 155 13.67 11.69 -39.28
C ILE A 155 15.05 11.72 -38.58
N PRO A 156 15.97 12.66 -38.89
CA PRO A 156 17.23 12.78 -38.16
C PRO A 156 17.06 13.05 -36.65
N PHE A 157 16.04 13.82 -36.24
CA PHE A 157 15.76 14.03 -34.82
C PHE A 157 15.37 12.71 -34.12
N ILE A 158 14.40 11.98 -34.68
CA ILE A 158 13.89 10.72 -34.10
C ILE A 158 14.98 9.63 -34.08
N ASP A 159 15.83 9.57 -35.12
CA ASP A 159 16.92 8.61 -35.18
C ASP A 159 18.07 8.93 -34.20
N LYS A 160 18.37 10.22 -33.98
CA LYS A 160 19.36 10.67 -32.98
C LYS A 160 18.95 10.35 -31.54
N TYR A 161 17.67 10.53 -31.20
CA TYR A 161 17.15 10.37 -29.83
C TYR A 161 16.30 9.10 -29.66
N TRP A 162 16.56 8.06 -30.46
CA TRP A 162 15.76 6.82 -30.50
C TRP A 162 15.56 6.19 -29.11
N GLU A 163 16.63 6.06 -28.33
CA GLU A 163 16.66 5.40 -27.02
C GLU A 163 15.99 6.25 -25.91
N CYS A 164 15.93 7.57 -26.11
CA CYS A 164 15.16 8.47 -25.26
C CYS A 164 13.65 8.37 -25.56
N MET A 165 13.28 8.16 -26.84
CA MET A 165 11.88 8.08 -27.29
C MET A 165 11.23 6.71 -27.08
N THR A 166 11.98 5.60 -27.18
CA THR A 166 11.38 4.26 -27.10
C THR A 166 12.31 3.24 -26.45
N THR A 167 11.73 2.41 -25.57
CA THR A 167 12.39 1.24 -24.95
C THR A 167 12.61 0.08 -25.92
N ARG A 168 12.20 0.24 -27.19
CA ARG A 168 12.31 -0.81 -28.20
C ARG A 168 13.71 -0.87 -28.82
N GLN A 169 14.37 -2.03 -28.68
CA GLN A 169 15.61 -2.37 -29.39
C GLN A 169 15.55 -1.95 -30.88
N ARG A 170 16.58 -1.23 -31.32
CA ARG A 170 16.64 -0.58 -32.63
C ARG A 170 16.57 -1.61 -33.77
N PRO A 171 15.51 -1.61 -34.62
CA PRO A 171 15.37 -2.62 -35.66
C PRO A 171 16.43 -2.46 -36.76
N GLY A 172 17.09 -3.56 -37.16
CA GLY A 172 18.10 -3.56 -38.24
C GLY A 172 17.61 -3.14 -39.64
N LYS A 173 16.30 -2.87 -39.81
CA LYS A 173 15.72 -2.12 -40.93
C LYS A 173 14.62 -1.19 -40.39
N LEU A 174 14.81 0.11 -40.54
CA LEU A 174 13.89 1.14 -40.03
C LEU A 174 12.71 1.33 -40.99
N THR A 175 11.53 0.84 -40.61
CA THR A 175 10.29 0.93 -41.41
C THR A 175 9.30 1.99 -40.92
N TRP A 176 9.60 2.65 -39.80
CA TRP A 176 8.81 3.76 -39.25
C TRP A 176 8.79 5.04 -40.13
N PRO A 177 9.85 5.43 -40.89
CA PRO A 177 9.83 6.66 -41.68
C PRO A 177 8.70 6.72 -42.72
N ASN A 178 8.37 5.56 -43.29
CA ASN A 178 7.31 5.39 -44.29
C ASN A 178 5.89 5.60 -43.71
N ASN A 179 5.75 5.66 -42.38
CA ASN A 179 4.46 5.83 -41.70
C ASN A 179 4.25 7.26 -41.17
N ILE A 180 5.27 8.12 -41.15
CA ILE A 180 5.20 9.49 -40.61
C ILE A 180 4.07 10.28 -41.28
N VAL A 181 4.11 10.39 -42.62
CA VAL A 181 3.10 11.14 -43.40
C VAL A 181 1.69 10.62 -43.11
N LYS A 182 1.51 9.29 -43.09
CA LYS A 182 0.21 8.66 -42.83
C LYS A 182 -0.32 8.92 -41.42
N THR A 183 0.55 8.92 -40.41
CA THR A 183 0.17 9.23 -39.03
C THR A 183 -0.18 10.72 -38.92
N MET A 184 0.69 11.61 -39.37
CA MET A 184 0.52 13.04 -39.13
C MET A 184 -0.57 13.67 -40.02
N SER A 185 -0.75 13.20 -41.26
CA SER A 185 -1.90 13.60 -42.10
C SER A 185 -3.24 13.04 -41.61
N LYS A 186 -3.26 12.08 -40.68
CA LYS A 186 -4.48 11.59 -40.00
C LYS A 186 -4.78 12.36 -38.71
N GLU A 187 -3.78 12.57 -37.86
CA GLU A 187 -3.92 13.22 -36.55
C GLU A 187 -3.89 14.77 -36.68
N ARG A 188 -4.85 15.30 -37.46
CA ARG A 188 -5.01 16.75 -37.76
C ARG A 188 -5.46 17.57 -36.55
N ASP A 189 -5.84 16.90 -35.46
CA ASP A 189 -6.05 17.44 -34.11
C ASP A 189 -4.75 17.90 -33.43
N VAL A 190 -3.59 17.42 -33.89
CA VAL A 190 -2.27 17.75 -33.31
C VAL A 190 -1.30 18.32 -34.34
N PHE A 191 -1.38 17.92 -35.62
CA PHE A 191 -0.39 18.29 -36.63
C PHE A 191 -0.92 19.14 -37.79
N LEU A 192 -0.18 20.21 -38.07
CA LEU A 192 -0.18 20.87 -39.36
C LEU A 192 0.62 20.04 -40.36
N VAL A 193 0.12 19.90 -41.59
CA VAL A 193 0.82 19.23 -42.69
C VAL A 193 0.71 20.07 -43.95
N LYS A 194 1.85 20.31 -44.60
CA LYS A 194 1.97 20.97 -45.89
C LYS A 194 2.73 20.04 -46.83
N GLU A 195 2.02 19.54 -47.84
CA GLU A 195 2.52 18.45 -48.70
C GLU A 195 3.30 18.97 -49.92
N HIS A 196 3.17 20.26 -50.25
CA HIS A 196 3.84 20.96 -51.37
C HIS A 196 4.17 22.43 -50.99
N PRO A 197 5.10 23.10 -51.70
CA PRO A 197 5.33 24.54 -51.58
C PRO A 197 4.09 25.38 -51.96
N ASP A 198 4.04 26.63 -51.49
CA ASP A 198 2.96 27.54 -51.93
C ASP A 198 3.23 28.01 -53.37
N PRO A 199 2.21 28.19 -54.22
CA PRO A 199 2.40 28.71 -55.57
C PRO A 199 3.14 30.05 -55.60
N GLY A 200 4.35 30.05 -56.15
CA GLY A 200 5.23 31.23 -56.22
C GLY A 200 6.19 31.43 -55.04
N SER A 201 6.22 30.52 -54.07
CA SER A 201 7.28 30.49 -53.04
C SER A 201 8.64 30.07 -53.60
N LYS A 202 9.72 30.31 -52.84
CA LYS A 202 11.10 29.96 -53.21
C LYS A 202 11.60 28.64 -52.57
N ASP A 203 10.78 28.01 -51.74
CA ASP A 203 11.09 26.75 -51.08
C ASP A 203 11.28 25.63 -52.12
N ALA A 204 12.25 24.74 -51.88
CA ALA A 204 12.51 23.64 -52.79
C ALA A 204 11.48 22.51 -52.58
N GLU A 205 10.99 21.90 -53.66
CA GLU A 205 10.05 20.77 -53.62
C GLU A 205 10.60 19.60 -52.77
N GLU A 206 11.93 19.39 -52.79
CA GLU A 206 12.64 18.38 -52.00
C GLU A 206 12.65 18.62 -50.48
N ASP A 207 12.22 19.78 -49.99
CA ASP A 207 12.03 19.99 -48.54
C ASP A 207 10.70 19.41 -48.02
N TYR A 208 9.77 19.05 -48.92
CA TYR A 208 8.41 18.63 -48.60
C TYR A 208 8.26 17.10 -48.57
N PRO A 209 7.31 16.54 -47.79
CA PRO A 209 6.32 17.23 -46.96
C PRO A 209 6.90 17.85 -45.66
N LYS A 210 6.38 19.03 -45.30
CA LYS A 210 6.70 19.76 -44.05
C LYS A 210 5.56 19.62 -43.03
N PHE A 211 5.90 19.50 -41.75
CA PHE A 211 4.96 19.29 -40.64
C PHE A 211 5.22 20.26 -39.49
N GLY A 212 4.17 20.62 -38.75
CA GLY A 212 4.25 21.48 -37.58
C GLY A 212 3.19 21.10 -36.54
N LEU A 213 3.23 21.73 -35.37
CA LEU A 213 2.21 21.56 -34.33
C LEU A 213 1.02 22.49 -34.59
N LEU A 214 -0.20 21.99 -34.35
CA LEU A 214 -1.42 22.80 -34.43
C LEU A 214 -1.47 23.82 -33.29
N ASP A 215 -1.22 23.38 -32.07
CA ASP A 215 -0.95 24.30 -30.96
C ASP A 215 0.49 24.83 -31.07
N GLN A 216 0.64 26.14 -30.85
CA GLN A 216 1.91 26.83 -30.86
C GLN A 216 2.37 27.19 -29.44
N ASP A 217 1.54 27.02 -28.42
CA ASP A 217 1.99 27.06 -27.03
C ASP A 217 2.51 25.68 -26.60
N LEU A 218 3.82 25.60 -26.36
CA LEU A 218 4.46 24.35 -25.95
C LEU A 218 4.21 24.02 -24.46
N ALA A 219 3.71 24.98 -23.67
CA ALA A 219 3.34 24.73 -22.27
C ALA A 219 2.13 23.81 -22.13
N ASN A 220 1.26 23.75 -23.15
CA ASN A 220 0.11 22.83 -23.20
C ASN A 220 0.51 21.37 -23.49
N ILE A 221 1.76 21.11 -23.91
CA ILE A 221 2.22 19.76 -24.26
C ILE A 221 2.54 18.98 -22.97
N GLY A 222 1.69 17.99 -22.66
CA GLY A 222 1.86 17.12 -21.50
C GLY A 222 1.28 15.72 -21.69
N PRO A 223 1.55 14.82 -20.71
CA PRO A 223 1.03 13.45 -20.71
C PRO A 223 -0.52 13.43 -20.64
N SER A 224 -1.15 12.69 -21.55
CA SER A 224 -2.61 12.52 -21.55
C SER A 224 -3.06 11.54 -20.45
N TYR A 225 -3.19 12.04 -19.23
CA TYR A 225 -3.83 11.30 -18.14
C TYR A 225 -5.34 11.19 -18.38
N ASP A 226 -5.83 9.95 -18.58
CA ASP A 226 -7.24 9.64 -18.77
C ASP A 226 -8.06 10.03 -17.52
N ASN A 227 -8.60 11.24 -17.55
CA ASN A 227 -9.45 11.76 -16.50
C ASN A 227 -10.81 11.05 -16.53
N GLN A 228 -10.99 10.06 -15.65
CA GLN A 228 -12.33 9.60 -15.24
C GLN A 228 -13.02 10.73 -14.45
N LYS A 229 -13.45 11.78 -15.15
CA LYS A 229 -14.31 12.81 -14.58
C LYS A 229 -15.61 12.16 -14.14
N GLN A 230 -15.98 12.32 -12.88
CA GLN A 230 -17.28 11.96 -12.37
C GLN A 230 -18.34 12.80 -13.10
N THR A 231 -19.12 12.19 -13.99
CA THR A 231 -20.20 12.90 -14.68
C THR A 231 -21.40 13.05 -13.75
N THR A 232 -21.32 14.02 -12.83
CA THR A 232 -22.47 14.45 -12.01
C THR A 232 -23.47 15.22 -12.87
N SER A 233 -24.31 14.49 -13.60
CA SER A 233 -25.45 15.06 -14.34
C SER A 233 -26.74 14.32 -13.95
N VAL A 234 -27.54 14.94 -13.08
CA VAL A 234 -28.87 14.44 -12.71
C VAL A 234 -29.84 14.74 -13.85
N THR A 235 -30.41 13.71 -14.46
CA THR A 235 -31.63 13.82 -15.28
C THR A 235 -32.63 12.73 -14.89
N THR A 236 -33.83 13.17 -14.52
CA THR A 236 -34.93 12.32 -14.06
C THR A 236 -35.72 11.73 -15.23
N GLY A 237 -36.02 10.42 -15.17
CA GLY A 237 -36.96 9.77 -16.08
C GLY A 237 -37.22 8.32 -15.65
N GLY A 238 -38.49 7.93 -15.50
CA GLY A 238 -38.88 6.54 -15.23
C GLY A 238 -38.90 5.67 -16.50
N GLY A 239 -39.08 4.36 -16.42
CA GLY A 239 -39.31 3.51 -15.25
C GLY A 239 -39.94 2.17 -15.68
N LEU A 240 -40.43 1.37 -14.72
CA LEU A 240 -41.16 0.10 -14.90
C LEU A 240 -40.35 -1.10 -15.47
N ASN A 241 -40.74 -2.36 -15.24
CA ASN A 241 -41.25 -2.99 -14.01
C ASN A 241 -41.10 -4.53 -14.10
N GLY A 242 -41.04 -5.21 -12.95
CA GLY A 242 -41.20 -6.67 -12.81
C GLY A 242 -39.97 -7.53 -13.13
N GLY A 243 -39.76 -8.68 -12.48
CA GLY A 243 -40.44 -9.20 -11.29
C GLY A 243 -40.58 -10.73 -11.27
N SER A 244 -40.18 -11.35 -10.15
CA SER A 244 -40.46 -12.76 -9.77
C SER A 244 -39.80 -13.88 -10.62
N ALA A 245 -39.60 -15.11 -10.15
CA ALA A 245 -39.40 -15.66 -8.79
C ALA A 245 -39.01 -17.18 -8.91
N PHE A 246 -38.70 -17.85 -7.77
CA PHE A 246 -38.50 -19.32 -7.60
C PHE A 246 -37.27 -19.95 -8.32
N SER A 247 -36.76 -21.14 -7.95
CA SER A 247 -36.55 -21.81 -6.63
C SER A 247 -35.81 -23.16 -6.80
N GLY A 248 -35.14 -23.68 -5.75
CA GLY A 248 -35.14 -25.13 -5.47
C GLY A 248 -33.85 -25.97 -5.61
N ALA A 249 -33.40 -26.50 -4.45
CA ALA A 249 -32.95 -27.89 -4.18
C ALA A 249 -31.82 -28.60 -5.01
N LEU A 250 -30.62 -28.60 -4.43
CA LEU A 250 -29.85 -29.78 -3.92
C LEU A 250 -29.66 -31.10 -4.74
N ALA A 251 -28.37 -31.37 -5.05
CA ALA A 251 -27.64 -32.66 -4.89
C ALA A 251 -28.00 -33.88 -5.80
N PRO A 252 -27.19 -34.98 -5.84
CA PRO A 252 -25.88 -35.24 -5.20
C PRO A 252 -24.73 -35.73 -6.14
N GLY A 253 -23.49 -35.74 -5.59
CA GLY A 253 -22.38 -36.70 -5.80
C GLY A 253 -21.99 -37.27 -7.18
N GLY A 254 -20.72 -37.08 -7.57
CA GLY A 254 -20.08 -37.86 -8.65
C GLY A 254 -18.60 -37.52 -8.90
N THR A 255 -17.72 -38.52 -8.87
CA THR A 255 -16.27 -38.35 -9.15
C THR A 255 -15.96 -38.37 -10.65
N GLY A 256 -15.19 -37.41 -11.18
CA GLY A 256 -14.75 -37.47 -12.58
C GLY A 256 -13.64 -36.49 -12.96
N LYS A 257 -12.57 -37.00 -13.61
CA LYS A 257 -11.57 -36.19 -14.33
C LYS A 257 -12.11 -35.84 -15.73
N GLY A 258 -12.27 -34.56 -16.05
CA GLY A 258 -12.48 -34.05 -17.41
C GLY A 258 -11.63 -32.79 -17.62
N ARG A 259 -10.66 -32.77 -18.54
CA ARG A 259 -10.78 -32.71 -20.02
C ARG A 259 -11.41 -31.40 -20.51
N GLY A 260 -10.58 -30.53 -21.09
CA GLY A 260 -10.95 -29.18 -21.50
C GLY A 260 -11.91 -29.14 -22.70
N ALA A 261 -12.77 -28.12 -22.72
CA ALA A 261 -13.78 -27.91 -23.75
C ALA A 261 -13.25 -27.07 -24.92
N LYS A 262 -13.05 -27.69 -26.09
CA LYS A 262 -13.21 -26.96 -27.36
C LYS A 262 -14.65 -26.45 -27.42
N ARG A 263 -14.87 -25.16 -27.72
CA ARG A 263 -16.17 -24.69 -28.22
C ARG A 263 -16.05 -24.15 -29.63
N LYS A 264 -17.10 -24.41 -30.42
CA LYS A 264 -17.14 -24.26 -31.87
C LYS A 264 -17.49 -22.82 -32.24
N GLN A 265 -16.76 -22.25 -33.19
CA GLN A 265 -17.09 -20.98 -33.82
C GLN A 265 -18.42 -21.12 -34.58
N GLN A 266 -19.27 -20.10 -34.49
CA GLN A 266 -20.42 -19.92 -35.38
C GLN A 266 -20.27 -18.54 -36.02
N ASP A 267 -20.29 -18.51 -37.34
CA ASP A 267 -19.97 -17.33 -38.15
C ASP A 267 -21.23 -16.66 -38.69
N GLY A 268 -21.13 -15.37 -39.03
CA GLY A 268 -22.26 -14.50 -39.34
C GLY A 268 -21.81 -13.04 -39.50
N GLY A 269 -20.76 -12.82 -40.28
CA GLY A 269 -20.05 -11.54 -40.33
C GLY A 269 -20.53 -10.52 -41.36
N THR A 270 -20.14 -9.27 -41.14
CA THR A 270 -20.00 -8.26 -42.19
C THR A 270 -18.81 -7.35 -41.86
N THR A 271 -17.81 -7.35 -42.75
CA THR A 271 -16.79 -6.30 -43.03
C THR A 271 -16.53 -5.17 -42.01
N GLY A 272 -15.29 -4.89 -41.58
CA GLY A 272 -14.02 -5.53 -41.90
C GLY A 272 -12.78 -4.77 -41.36
N THR A 273 -11.70 -5.52 -41.09
CA THR A 273 -10.30 -5.07 -40.93
C THR A 273 -9.98 -3.82 -40.07
N ALA A 274 -9.74 -4.04 -38.78
CA ALA A 274 -8.73 -3.29 -38.03
C ALA A 274 -7.99 -4.23 -37.07
N LYS A 275 -6.65 -4.29 -37.13
CA LYS A 275 -5.86 -5.02 -36.13
C LYS A 275 -5.88 -4.23 -34.83
N ARG A 276 -6.66 -4.68 -33.83
CA ARG A 276 -6.51 -4.20 -32.44
C ARG A 276 -5.12 -4.59 -31.96
N THR A 277 -4.26 -3.61 -31.72
CA THR A 277 -3.04 -3.78 -30.95
C THR A 277 -3.43 -4.36 -29.58
N ARG A 278 -2.75 -5.41 -29.13
CA ARG A 278 -2.82 -5.80 -27.71
C ARG A 278 -2.11 -4.69 -26.93
N SER A 279 -2.84 -3.94 -26.12
CA SER A 279 -2.25 -3.37 -24.92
C SER A 279 -1.81 -4.54 -24.04
N ASP A 280 -0.54 -4.54 -23.64
CA ASP A 280 -0.07 -5.49 -22.63
C ASP A 280 -0.73 -5.16 -21.28
N PRO A 281 -1.43 -6.10 -20.62
CA PRO A 281 -2.01 -5.89 -19.32
C PRO A 281 -1.07 -6.24 -18.16
N LEU A 282 0.18 -6.69 -18.41
CA LEU A 282 1.04 -7.24 -17.36
C LEU A 282 1.47 -6.18 -16.33
N PHE A 283 1.99 -5.03 -16.78
CA PHE A 283 2.59 -4.03 -15.88
C PHE A 283 1.72 -2.82 -15.51
N SER A 284 0.48 -2.75 -15.97
CA SER A 284 -0.52 -1.88 -15.33
C SER A 284 -1.05 -2.52 -14.04
N ALA A 285 -0.21 -2.60 -13.01
CA ALA A 285 -0.71 -2.47 -11.65
C ALA A 285 -1.38 -1.09 -11.59
N GLN A 286 -2.72 -1.06 -11.74
CA GLN A 286 -3.44 0.21 -11.67
C GLN A 286 -3.11 0.85 -10.33
N ARG A 287 -2.74 2.14 -10.33
CA ARG A 287 -2.38 2.85 -9.12
C ARG A 287 -3.45 2.61 -8.06
N LEU A 288 -3.03 2.16 -6.86
CA LEU A 288 -3.93 1.88 -5.75
C LEU A 288 -4.83 3.11 -5.51
N PRO A 289 -6.17 2.95 -5.51
CA PRO A 289 -7.06 4.08 -5.26
C PRO A 289 -6.82 4.64 -3.85
N PRO A 290 -7.07 5.94 -3.59
CA PRO A 290 -6.49 6.68 -2.47
C PRO A 290 -6.57 6.04 -1.07
N HIS A 291 -7.59 5.20 -0.82
CA HIS A 291 -7.74 4.38 0.38
C HIS A 291 -6.73 3.20 0.53
N GLY A 292 -5.69 3.09 -0.31
CA GLY A 292 -4.55 2.18 -0.10
C GLY A 292 -4.82 0.67 -0.29
N TYR A 293 -5.79 0.28 -1.11
CA TYR A 293 -6.05 -1.13 -1.45
C TYR A 293 -6.89 -1.23 -2.75
N PRO A 294 -6.86 -2.33 -3.53
CA PRO A 294 -7.76 -2.47 -4.68
C PRO A 294 -9.24 -2.55 -4.25
N LEU A 295 -10.12 -1.81 -4.94
CA LEU A 295 -11.58 -1.92 -4.74
C LEU A 295 -12.10 -3.34 -5.01
N GLU A 296 -11.53 -4.01 -6.00
CA GLU A 296 -11.87 -5.36 -6.39
C GLU A 296 -10.68 -6.30 -6.12
N HIS A 297 -10.81 -7.13 -5.09
CA HIS A 297 -9.79 -8.02 -4.58
C HIS A 297 -10.35 -9.44 -4.38
N PRO A 298 -9.49 -10.49 -4.38
CA PRO A 298 -9.84 -11.76 -3.78
C PRO A 298 -10.04 -11.57 -2.27
N PHE A 299 -11.00 -12.31 -1.70
CA PHE A 299 -11.25 -12.35 -0.25
C PHE A 299 -10.63 -13.60 0.36
N ASN A 300 -10.13 -13.50 1.59
CA ASN A 300 -9.65 -14.64 2.36
C ASN A 300 -10.82 -15.61 2.64
N LYS A 301 -10.80 -16.79 2.01
CA LYS A 301 -11.92 -17.76 2.02
C LYS A 301 -11.49 -19.15 1.58
N ASP A 302 -12.34 -20.16 1.82
CA ASP A 302 -12.20 -21.54 1.33
C ASP A 302 -10.85 -22.22 1.66
N GLY A 303 -10.17 -21.75 2.72
CA GLY A 303 -8.85 -22.22 3.14
C GLY A 303 -7.66 -21.57 2.40
N TYR A 304 -7.84 -20.39 1.83
CA TYR A 304 -6.77 -19.59 1.22
C TYR A 304 -6.80 -18.13 1.68
N ARG A 305 -5.61 -17.57 1.90
CA ARG A 305 -5.36 -16.14 2.12
C ARG A 305 -4.68 -15.52 0.91
N TYR A 306 -5.00 -14.26 0.65
CA TYR A 306 -4.50 -13.48 -0.48
C TYR A 306 -3.86 -12.19 0.03
N ILE A 307 -2.53 -12.15 0.05
CA ILE A 307 -1.76 -10.98 0.47
C ILE A 307 -1.46 -10.15 -0.78
N LEU A 308 -1.84 -8.86 -0.79
CA LEU A 308 -1.52 -7.97 -1.92
C LEU A 308 -0.01 -7.87 -2.11
N ALA A 309 0.46 -8.02 -3.36
CA ALA A 309 1.87 -7.95 -3.70
C ALA A 309 2.21 -6.67 -4.47
N GLU A 310 3.33 -6.06 -4.13
CA GLU A 310 3.97 -4.98 -4.88
C GLU A 310 5.39 -5.40 -5.31
N PRO A 311 5.98 -4.83 -6.39
CA PRO A 311 7.37 -5.06 -6.73
C PRO A 311 8.29 -4.69 -5.56
N ASP A 312 9.29 -5.51 -5.28
CA ASP A 312 10.26 -5.23 -4.21
C ASP A 312 11.42 -4.38 -4.75
N PRO A 313 11.62 -3.15 -4.25
CA PRO A 313 12.72 -2.29 -4.69
C PRO A 313 14.11 -2.81 -4.26
N HIS A 314 14.19 -3.81 -3.37
CA HIS A 314 15.44 -4.40 -2.91
C HIS A 314 15.76 -5.76 -3.55
N ALA A 315 14.96 -6.24 -4.51
CA ALA A 315 15.26 -7.48 -5.20
C ALA A 315 16.55 -7.35 -6.04
N PRO A 316 17.43 -8.38 -6.07
CA PRO A 316 18.78 -8.26 -6.63
C PRO A 316 18.85 -8.08 -8.15
N ASP A 317 17.72 -8.22 -8.86
CA ASP A 317 17.61 -7.97 -10.31
C ASP A 317 16.30 -7.23 -10.64
N PRO A 318 16.18 -5.92 -10.36
CA PRO A 318 14.95 -5.18 -10.67
C PRO A 318 14.66 -5.14 -12.19
N GLU A 319 15.68 -5.30 -13.03
CA GLU A 319 15.54 -5.42 -14.49
C GLU A 319 14.83 -6.71 -14.92
N LYS A 320 14.87 -7.80 -14.13
CA LYS A 320 14.10 -9.04 -14.43
C LYS A 320 12.59 -8.86 -14.26
N LEU A 321 12.17 -7.76 -13.64
CA LEU A 321 10.77 -7.32 -13.59
C LEU A 321 10.29 -6.92 -15.00
N GLU A 322 11.12 -6.25 -15.82
CA GLU A 322 10.79 -5.83 -17.19
C GLU A 322 10.96 -6.95 -18.24
N LEU A 323 10.15 -8.02 -18.18
CA LEU A 323 10.04 -8.96 -19.32
C LEU A 323 8.65 -9.56 -19.57
N ASP A 324 8.24 -9.48 -20.83
CA ASP A 324 7.16 -10.24 -21.52
C ASP A 324 7.31 -11.79 -21.44
N CYS A 325 8.33 -12.30 -20.73
CA CYS A 325 8.81 -13.68 -20.82
C CYS A 325 8.09 -14.69 -19.91
N TRP A 326 7.14 -14.22 -19.10
CA TRP A 326 6.41 -15.01 -18.09
C TRP A 326 5.10 -15.61 -18.60
N ALA A 327 4.73 -15.40 -19.86
CA ALA A 327 3.53 -15.96 -20.48
C ALA A 327 3.53 -17.52 -20.47
N GLY A 328 2.87 -18.11 -19.47
CA GLY A 328 2.81 -19.57 -19.25
C GLY A 328 3.87 -20.14 -18.30
N LYS A 329 4.61 -19.27 -17.59
CA LYS A 329 5.50 -19.63 -16.47
C LYS A 329 4.89 -19.16 -15.13
N PRO A 330 5.30 -19.72 -13.98
CA PRO A 330 5.06 -19.06 -12.70
C PRO A 330 5.72 -17.68 -12.67
N ILE A 331 5.11 -16.75 -11.94
CA ILE A 331 5.69 -15.43 -11.66
C ILE A 331 6.72 -15.60 -10.53
N PRO A 332 7.96 -15.07 -10.65
CA PRO A 332 8.96 -15.13 -9.58
C PRO A 332 8.47 -14.31 -8.37
N GLY A 333 8.37 -14.93 -7.20
CA GLY A 333 7.85 -14.29 -5.99
C GLY A 333 8.89 -13.51 -5.19
N ASP A 334 10.16 -13.86 -5.39
CA ASP A 334 11.36 -13.16 -4.92
C ASP A 334 11.38 -11.68 -5.34
N LEU A 335 10.97 -11.37 -6.58
CA LEU A 335 10.91 -10.00 -7.12
C LEU A 335 9.77 -9.12 -6.55
N TYR A 336 8.96 -9.65 -5.63
CA TYR A 336 7.80 -8.98 -5.03
C TYR A 336 7.84 -9.07 -3.50
N ARG A 337 7.07 -8.20 -2.85
CA ARG A 337 6.89 -8.18 -1.39
C ARG A 337 5.46 -7.87 -1.00
N ALA A 338 5.11 -8.09 0.26
CA ALA A 338 3.80 -7.74 0.79
C ALA A 338 3.57 -6.21 0.72
N CYS A 339 2.50 -5.79 0.05
CA CYS A 339 2.10 -4.39 -0.01
C CYS A 339 1.46 -3.98 1.31
N LEU A 340 2.24 -3.28 2.14
CA LEU A 340 1.85 -2.78 3.46
C LEU A 340 1.51 -1.30 3.41
N TYR A 341 0.71 -0.86 4.38
CA TYR A 341 0.25 0.52 4.46
C TYR A 341 0.68 1.13 5.79
N GLU A 342 1.43 2.22 5.74
CA GLU A 342 1.98 2.97 6.90
C GLU A 342 0.95 3.32 8.00
N ARG A 343 -0.35 3.30 7.69
CA ARG A 343 -1.45 3.55 8.63
C ARG A 343 -2.25 2.29 8.93
N VAL A 344 -2.47 2.02 10.21
CA VAL A 344 -3.36 0.94 10.63
C VAL A 344 -4.82 1.29 10.33
N LEU A 345 -5.43 0.49 9.46
CA LEU A 345 -6.81 0.59 8.98
C LEU A 345 -7.50 -0.79 9.04
N LEU A 346 -8.82 -0.86 8.91
CA LEU A 346 -9.54 -2.11 8.67
C LEU A 346 -9.12 -2.72 7.32
N ALA A 347 -8.87 -4.03 7.29
CA ALA A 347 -8.40 -4.73 6.10
C ALA A 347 -9.56 -4.99 5.12
N LEU A 348 -9.38 -4.63 3.83
CA LEU A 348 -10.42 -4.87 2.82
C LEU A 348 -10.48 -6.34 2.37
N HIS A 349 -9.34 -7.03 2.31
CA HIS A 349 -9.26 -8.45 1.93
C HIS A 349 -9.60 -9.41 3.08
N ASP A 350 -9.27 -9.02 4.32
CA ASP A 350 -9.36 -9.85 5.52
C ASP A 350 -10.66 -9.58 6.30
N ARG A 351 -11.77 -9.71 5.57
CA ARG A 351 -13.14 -9.48 6.05
C ARG A 351 -14.13 -10.42 5.37
N ALA A 352 -15.29 -10.59 6.00
CA ALA A 352 -16.45 -11.15 5.31
C ALA A 352 -16.91 -10.20 4.17
N PRO A 353 -17.19 -10.70 2.95
CA PRO A 353 -17.64 -9.85 1.83
C PRO A 353 -18.91 -9.05 2.12
N GLN A 354 -19.80 -9.56 2.97
CA GLN A 354 -21.06 -8.93 3.37
C GLN A 354 -20.93 -7.80 4.41
N LEU A 355 -19.73 -7.52 4.94
CA LEU A 355 -19.50 -6.31 5.74
C LEU A 355 -19.40 -5.08 4.83
N LYS A 356 -19.85 -3.93 5.32
CA LYS A 356 -19.69 -2.63 4.66
C LYS A 356 -18.67 -1.81 5.44
N ILE A 357 -17.47 -1.66 4.89
CA ILE A 357 -16.45 -0.74 5.39
C ILE A 357 -16.63 0.58 4.64
N TRP A 358 -16.51 1.70 5.34
CA TRP A 358 -16.61 3.05 4.78
C TRP A 358 -15.28 3.47 4.12
N ASP A 359 -15.29 4.55 3.34
CA ASP A 359 -14.10 5.03 2.60
C ASP A 359 -12.94 5.44 3.52
N ASP A 360 -13.23 5.75 4.80
CA ASP A 360 -12.24 6.03 5.85
C ASP A 360 -11.42 4.79 6.26
N ARG A 361 -11.92 3.59 5.96
CA ARG A 361 -11.43 2.28 6.45
C ARG A 361 -11.28 2.19 7.97
N LEU A 362 -12.06 2.95 8.73
CA LEU A 362 -12.16 2.92 10.19
C LEU A 362 -13.58 2.59 10.66
N THR A 363 -14.60 2.93 9.88
CA THR A 363 -16.02 2.66 10.17
C THR A 363 -16.49 1.40 9.46
N VAL A 364 -17.24 0.53 10.16
CA VAL A 364 -17.79 -0.71 9.60
C VAL A 364 -19.21 -1.01 10.08
N THR A 365 -20.08 -1.38 9.13
CA THR A 365 -21.49 -1.72 9.31
C THR A 365 -21.77 -3.17 8.93
N GLY A 366 -22.57 -3.87 9.75
CA GLY A 366 -23.04 -5.24 9.48
C GLY A 366 -24.32 -5.33 8.63
N GLU A 367 -24.72 -6.54 8.21
CA GLU A 367 -25.94 -6.75 7.40
C GLU A 367 -26.91 -7.83 7.93
N LYS A 368 -26.48 -9.10 7.99
CA LYS A 368 -27.36 -10.25 8.20
C LYS A 368 -26.98 -11.08 9.42
N GLY A 369 -26.24 -12.17 9.21
CA GLY A 369 -25.67 -12.99 10.28
C GLY A 369 -24.48 -12.29 10.95
N TYR A 370 -23.81 -13.01 11.85
CA TYR A 370 -22.50 -12.57 12.30
C TYR A 370 -21.50 -12.65 11.14
N SER A 371 -20.59 -11.69 11.11
CA SER A 371 -19.51 -11.59 10.14
C SER A 371 -18.37 -10.79 10.76
N MET A 372 -17.12 -11.00 10.35
CA MET A 372 -15.93 -10.43 10.99
C MET A 372 -14.99 -9.72 10.00
N VAL A 373 -14.30 -8.70 10.51
CA VAL A 373 -13.17 -8.00 9.89
C VAL A 373 -12.02 -7.90 10.90
N ARG A 374 -10.78 -7.97 10.42
CA ARG A 374 -9.57 -7.65 11.19
C ARG A 374 -8.97 -6.31 10.74
N ALA A 375 -8.18 -5.69 11.61
CA ALA A 375 -7.26 -4.64 11.19
C ALA A 375 -6.20 -5.20 10.22
N SER A 376 -5.59 -4.30 9.46
CA SER A 376 -4.47 -4.58 8.56
C SER A 376 -3.17 -4.99 9.30
N HIS A 377 -3.06 -4.67 10.59
CA HIS A 377 -1.87 -4.86 11.39
C HIS A 377 -2.19 -5.63 12.67
N GLY A 378 -1.24 -6.43 13.14
CA GLY A 378 -1.38 -7.26 14.33
C GLY A 378 -0.08 -7.31 15.13
N VAL A 379 -0.19 -7.69 16.40
CA VAL A 379 0.88 -7.63 17.40
C VAL A 379 1.35 -9.02 17.80
N ARG A 380 2.64 -9.16 18.10
CA ARG A 380 3.32 -10.45 18.38
C ARG A 380 3.98 -10.52 19.76
N LYS A 381 4.18 -9.36 20.39
CA LYS A 381 4.94 -9.11 21.63
C LYS A 381 4.53 -7.75 22.21
N GLY A 382 4.98 -7.40 23.40
CA GLY A 382 4.67 -6.12 24.05
C GLY A 382 3.22 -5.94 24.49
N ALA A 383 2.86 -4.70 24.85
CA ALA A 383 1.56 -4.34 25.42
C ALA A 383 0.88 -3.26 24.57
N TRP A 384 -0.36 -3.49 24.11
CA TRP A 384 -1.00 -2.70 23.05
C TRP A 384 -2.46 -2.34 23.37
N TYR A 385 -2.93 -1.21 22.81
CA TYR A 385 -4.29 -0.70 23.03
C TYR A 385 -4.93 -0.11 21.77
N PHE A 386 -6.25 -0.29 21.64
CA PHE A 386 -7.11 0.44 20.70
C PHE A 386 -8.51 0.70 21.30
N GLU A 387 -9.25 1.63 20.71
CA GLU A 387 -10.65 1.95 21.06
C GLU A 387 -11.63 1.60 19.93
N VAL A 388 -12.88 1.28 20.30
CA VAL A 388 -14.02 1.16 19.39
C VAL A 388 -15.21 1.95 19.92
N SER A 389 -15.76 2.83 19.08
CA SER A 389 -17.03 3.54 19.33
C SER A 389 -18.22 2.71 18.83
N ILE A 390 -19.32 2.69 19.59
CA ILE A 390 -20.58 2.08 19.15
C ILE A 390 -21.51 3.16 18.60
N ASP A 391 -21.44 3.40 17.29
CA ASP A 391 -22.11 4.54 16.65
C ASP A 391 -23.60 4.27 16.45
N GLU A 392 -23.95 3.04 16.01
CA GLU A 392 -25.33 2.58 15.85
C GLU A 392 -25.49 1.16 16.39
N MET A 393 -26.40 0.96 17.35
CA MET A 393 -26.82 -0.39 17.78
C MET A 393 -28.35 -0.50 17.89
N PRO A 394 -29.08 -0.53 16.76
CA PRO A 394 -30.53 -0.73 16.73
C PRO A 394 -31.00 -2.00 17.46
N PRO A 395 -32.30 -2.10 17.81
CA PRO A 395 -32.89 -3.34 18.35
C PRO A 395 -32.54 -4.58 17.53
N ASP A 396 -32.47 -5.72 18.22
CA ASP A 396 -31.99 -7.02 17.71
C ASP A 396 -30.55 -7.11 17.16
N THR A 397 -29.85 -6.01 16.87
CA THR A 397 -28.43 -6.06 16.50
C THR A 397 -27.55 -6.54 17.67
N ALA A 398 -26.29 -6.88 17.38
CA ALA A 398 -25.28 -7.14 18.42
C ALA A 398 -23.86 -6.98 17.85
N ALA A 399 -22.91 -6.67 18.73
CA ALA A 399 -21.48 -6.66 18.40
C ALA A 399 -20.72 -7.68 19.26
N ARG A 400 -19.59 -8.17 18.72
CA ARG A 400 -18.52 -8.86 19.43
C ARG A 400 -17.20 -8.24 19.00
N LEU A 401 -16.45 -7.73 19.97
CA LEU A 401 -15.25 -6.91 19.75
C LEU A 401 -14.09 -7.48 20.56
N GLY A 402 -12.86 -7.39 20.06
CA GLY A 402 -11.68 -7.94 20.73
C GLY A 402 -10.54 -8.25 19.77
N TRP A 403 -9.97 -9.44 19.88
CA TRP A 403 -8.74 -9.84 19.19
C TRP A 403 -8.88 -11.18 18.46
N SER A 404 -8.20 -11.32 17.33
CA SER A 404 -8.24 -12.52 16.48
C SER A 404 -6.88 -12.81 15.85
N GLN A 405 -6.44 -14.06 15.87
CA GLN A 405 -5.30 -14.52 15.05
C GLN A 405 -5.74 -14.69 13.57
N PRO A 406 -4.83 -14.81 12.59
CA PRO A 406 -5.17 -14.87 11.15
C PRO A 406 -6.18 -15.95 10.77
N LEU A 407 -6.18 -17.10 11.46
CA LEU A 407 -7.03 -18.25 11.16
C LEU A 407 -8.42 -18.18 11.82
N GLY A 408 -8.74 -17.11 12.55
CA GLY A 408 -10.10 -16.87 13.04
C GLY A 408 -11.10 -16.72 11.88
N ASN A 409 -12.25 -17.40 11.96
CA ASN A 409 -13.15 -17.54 10.81
C ASN A 409 -13.95 -16.24 10.54
N LEU A 410 -13.68 -15.60 9.40
CA LEU A 410 -14.32 -14.35 8.97
C LEU A 410 -15.86 -14.44 8.82
N GLN A 411 -16.41 -15.63 8.57
CA GLN A 411 -17.85 -15.89 8.46
C GLN A 411 -18.51 -16.23 9.81
N ALA A 412 -17.76 -16.22 10.91
CA ALA A 412 -18.22 -16.58 12.24
C ALA A 412 -18.27 -15.35 13.19
N PRO A 413 -19.01 -15.43 14.31
CA PRO A 413 -18.89 -14.46 15.39
C PRO A 413 -17.51 -14.54 16.05
N LEU A 414 -16.84 -13.39 16.27
CA LEU A 414 -15.57 -13.34 17.01
C LEU A 414 -15.68 -14.08 18.36
N GLY A 415 -14.69 -14.94 18.68
CA GLY A 415 -14.74 -15.86 19.82
C GLY A 415 -15.53 -17.15 19.55
N TYR A 416 -15.73 -17.54 18.29
CA TYR A 416 -16.33 -18.81 17.87
C TYR A 416 -15.33 -19.97 17.96
N ASP A 417 -14.10 -19.73 17.53
CA ASP A 417 -13.00 -20.69 17.38
C ASP A 417 -11.93 -20.53 18.48
N LYS A 418 -10.82 -21.27 18.35
CA LYS A 418 -9.65 -21.17 19.24
C LYS A 418 -8.76 -19.96 18.94
N PHE A 419 -8.90 -19.36 17.76
CA PHE A 419 -8.04 -18.27 17.28
C PHE A 419 -8.51 -16.88 17.72
N SER A 420 -9.73 -16.78 18.25
CA SER A 420 -10.38 -15.49 18.56
C SER A 420 -10.92 -15.38 19.98
N TYR A 421 -10.96 -14.14 20.47
CA TYR A 421 -11.32 -13.75 21.83
C TYR A 421 -12.15 -12.47 21.78
N SER A 422 -13.34 -12.44 22.38
CA SER A 422 -14.24 -11.29 22.28
C SER A 422 -15.02 -10.95 23.54
N TRP A 423 -15.58 -9.75 23.53
CA TRP A 423 -16.58 -9.23 24.44
C TRP A 423 -17.87 -8.93 23.68
N ARG A 424 -19.01 -9.47 24.12
CA ARG A 424 -20.31 -9.34 23.45
C ARG A 424 -21.17 -8.25 24.08
N SER A 425 -21.72 -7.34 23.26
CA SER A 425 -22.54 -6.21 23.71
C SER A 425 -23.69 -6.64 24.64
N LYS A 426 -24.48 -7.62 24.19
CA LYS A 426 -25.58 -8.20 24.98
C LYS A 426 -25.04 -8.97 26.19
N LYS A 427 -25.35 -8.47 27.40
CA LYS A 427 -24.98 -9.03 28.72
C LYS A 427 -23.46 -9.09 29.02
N GLY A 428 -22.64 -8.27 28.37
CA GLY A 428 -21.22 -8.06 28.73
C GLY A 428 -20.35 -9.32 28.80
N THR A 429 -20.75 -10.40 28.15
CA THR A 429 -20.09 -11.71 28.27
C THR A 429 -18.85 -11.79 27.42
N ARG A 430 -17.76 -12.34 27.96
CA ARG A 430 -16.56 -12.73 27.22
C ARG A 430 -16.76 -14.07 26.49
N PHE A 431 -16.24 -14.21 25.27
CA PHE A 431 -16.41 -15.37 24.39
C PHE A 431 -15.08 -15.83 23.79
N HIS A 432 -14.86 -17.15 23.83
CA HIS A 432 -13.72 -17.86 23.20
C HIS A 432 -14.15 -19.32 23.00
N GLN A 433 -13.77 -19.97 21.89
CA GLN A 433 -14.21 -21.34 21.55
C GLN A 433 -15.74 -21.54 21.63
N SER A 434 -16.51 -20.52 21.25
CA SER A 434 -17.97 -20.43 21.39
C SER A 434 -18.52 -20.47 22.83
N ILE A 435 -17.66 -20.58 23.85
CA ILE A 435 -18.05 -20.59 25.27
C ILE A 435 -18.15 -19.14 25.76
N GLY A 436 -19.38 -18.73 26.10
CA GLY A 436 -19.65 -17.43 26.72
C GLY A 436 -19.60 -17.50 28.25
N LYS A 437 -18.80 -16.64 28.89
CA LYS A 437 -18.74 -16.48 30.36
C LYS A 437 -19.17 -15.06 30.75
N HIS A 438 -19.76 -14.90 31.93
CA HIS A 438 -19.96 -13.56 32.50
C HIS A 438 -18.60 -12.86 32.70
N TYR A 439 -18.62 -11.54 32.60
CA TYR A 439 -17.43 -10.70 32.73
C TYR A 439 -17.82 -9.30 33.23
N SER A 440 -18.68 -8.59 32.50
CA SER A 440 -19.16 -7.25 32.85
C SER A 440 -20.66 -7.07 32.60
N ASP A 441 -21.17 -5.89 32.89
CA ASP A 441 -22.42 -5.39 32.29
C ASP A 441 -22.29 -5.22 30.78
N GLY A 442 -23.45 -5.12 30.10
CA GLY A 442 -23.52 -4.89 28.67
C GLY A 442 -23.05 -3.50 28.22
N TYR A 443 -22.75 -3.39 26.93
CA TYR A 443 -22.48 -2.13 26.25
C TYR A 443 -23.47 -1.92 25.09
N GLY A 444 -23.69 -0.66 24.71
CA GLY A 444 -24.66 -0.26 23.70
C GLY A 444 -24.23 1.00 22.94
N GLN A 445 -25.16 1.61 22.22
CA GLN A 445 -24.90 2.81 21.41
C GLN A 445 -24.41 3.98 22.27
N GLY A 446 -23.38 4.68 21.79
CA GLY A 446 -22.71 5.78 22.48
C GLY A 446 -21.59 5.37 23.45
N ASP A 447 -21.45 4.07 23.79
CA ASP A 447 -20.30 3.58 24.54
C ASP A 447 -19.03 3.60 23.69
N ILE A 448 -17.89 3.91 24.33
CA ILE A 448 -16.55 3.77 23.76
C ILE A 448 -15.79 2.75 24.58
N LEU A 449 -15.20 1.78 23.89
CA LEU A 449 -14.70 0.55 24.48
C LEU A 449 -13.22 0.40 24.18
N GLY A 450 -12.42 0.23 25.24
CA GLY A 450 -10.98 0.05 25.14
C GLY A 450 -10.58 -1.42 25.16
N PHE A 451 -9.61 -1.79 24.33
CA PHE A 451 -9.15 -3.17 24.18
C PHE A 451 -7.63 -3.23 24.35
N PHE A 452 -7.19 -3.71 25.51
CA PHE A 452 -5.79 -3.93 25.85
C PHE A 452 -5.40 -5.40 25.65
N ILE A 453 -4.18 -5.64 25.19
CA ILE A 453 -3.52 -6.96 25.17
C ILE A 453 -2.07 -6.83 25.64
N GLU A 454 -1.59 -7.83 26.37
CA GLU A 454 -0.17 -8.00 26.73
C GLU A 454 0.29 -9.38 26.25
N LEU A 455 1.40 -9.41 25.50
CA LEU A 455 2.03 -10.60 24.93
C LEU A 455 3.51 -10.66 25.37
N PRO A 456 4.05 -11.85 25.69
CA PRO A 456 5.41 -11.98 26.21
C PRO A 456 6.46 -11.95 25.10
N ASP A 457 7.49 -11.12 25.27
CA ASP A 457 8.54 -10.88 24.25
C ASP A 457 9.51 -12.06 24.02
N ASN A 458 9.41 -13.10 24.85
CA ASN A 458 10.38 -14.21 24.88
C ASN A 458 9.99 -15.43 24.05
N THR A 459 8.85 -15.41 23.36
CA THR A 459 8.32 -16.53 22.56
C THR A 459 9.05 -16.72 21.23
N GLU A 460 8.78 -17.84 20.53
CA GLU A 460 9.27 -18.07 19.16
C GLU A 460 8.69 -16.99 18.22
N THR A 461 7.37 -16.73 18.33
CA THR A 461 6.64 -15.75 17.51
C THR A 461 7.07 -14.29 17.75
N ALA A 462 7.50 -13.93 18.97
CA ALA A 462 7.99 -12.59 19.30
C ALA A 462 9.39 -12.30 18.71
N LYS A 463 10.21 -13.34 18.58
CA LYS A 463 11.61 -13.27 18.12
C LYS A 463 11.74 -13.42 16.60
N ALA A 464 10.83 -14.14 15.96
CA ALA A 464 10.80 -14.28 14.51
C ALA A 464 10.56 -12.93 13.81
N LEU A 465 11.14 -12.76 12.62
CA LEU A 465 10.66 -11.78 11.64
C LEU A 465 9.33 -12.26 11.00
N PRO A 466 8.56 -11.38 10.35
CA PRO A 466 7.34 -11.80 9.66
C PRO A 466 7.65 -12.60 8.37
N ASP A 467 6.66 -13.33 7.86
CA ASP A 467 6.77 -14.03 6.55
C ASP A 467 6.85 -12.99 5.41
N THR A 468 7.79 -13.19 4.49
CA THR A 468 8.00 -12.36 3.28
C THR A 468 7.06 -12.77 2.13
N TYR A 469 6.52 -13.99 2.22
CA TYR A 469 5.72 -14.67 1.20
C TYR A 469 6.44 -14.93 -0.14
N LYS A 470 7.74 -14.63 -0.27
CA LYS A 470 8.51 -14.73 -1.52
C LYS A 470 8.61 -16.15 -2.10
N ASP A 471 8.43 -17.17 -1.26
CA ASP A 471 8.32 -18.60 -1.59
C ASP A 471 6.91 -19.02 -2.07
N LYS A 472 5.88 -18.21 -1.83
CA LYS A 472 4.48 -18.51 -2.13
C LYS A 472 4.14 -18.20 -3.59
N ALA A 473 3.06 -18.78 -4.10
CA ALA A 473 2.65 -18.58 -5.50
C ALA A 473 2.00 -17.20 -5.69
N LEU A 474 2.48 -16.41 -6.65
CA LEU A 474 1.78 -15.19 -7.08
C LEU A 474 0.68 -15.52 -8.07
N ILE A 475 -0.53 -15.05 -7.77
CA ILE A 475 -1.66 -15.03 -8.69
C ILE A 475 -1.94 -13.61 -9.18
N LYS A 476 -2.42 -13.48 -10.43
CA LYS A 476 -2.93 -12.21 -10.95
C LYS A 476 -4.44 -12.15 -10.86
N PHE A 477 -4.96 -11.22 -10.07
CA PHE A 477 -6.39 -10.91 -10.01
C PHE A 477 -6.64 -9.52 -10.58
N LYS A 478 -7.29 -9.48 -11.75
CA LYS A 478 -7.52 -8.28 -12.56
C LYS A 478 -6.18 -7.59 -12.86
N SER A 479 -5.97 -6.39 -12.32
CA SER A 479 -4.78 -5.57 -12.56
C SER A 479 -3.66 -5.80 -11.55
N TYR A 480 -3.92 -6.51 -10.46
CA TYR A 480 -3.02 -6.61 -9.30
C TYR A 480 -2.50 -8.04 -9.08
N LEU A 481 -1.37 -8.14 -8.40
CA LEU A 481 -0.75 -9.40 -7.98
C LEU A 481 -1.02 -9.66 -6.49
N TYR A 482 -1.15 -10.93 -6.13
CA TYR A 482 -1.35 -11.37 -4.74
C TYR A 482 -0.56 -12.66 -4.51
N PHE A 483 0.08 -12.78 -3.35
CA PHE A 483 0.54 -14.08 -2.86
C PHE A 483 -0.67 -14.92 -2.43
N GLU A 484 -0.77 -16.14 -2.94
CA GLU A 484 -1.76 -17.13 -2.51
C GLU A 484 -1.11 -18.07 -1.48
N GLU A 485 -1.57 -17.97 -0.22
CA GLU A 485 -1.16 -18.87 0.87
C GLU A 485 -2.32 -19.79 1.25
N LYS A 486 -2.02 -21.06 1.54
CA LYS A 486 -3.04 -22.04 1.94
C LYS A 486 -3.11 -22.18 3.46
N ASP A 487 -4.31 -22.08 4.01
CA ASP A 487 -4.55 -22.26 5.44
C ASP A 487 -4.58 -23.73 5.86
N TYR A 488 -3.80 -24.06 6.88
CA TYR A 488 -3.74 -25.39 7.49
C TYR A 488 -4.35 -25.36 8.89
N VAL A 489 -5.63 -24.96 8.99
CA VAL A 489 -6.36 -24.74 10.26
C VAL A 489 -6.23 -25.93 11.22
N ASP A 490 -6.44 -27.17 10.74
CA ASP A 490 -6.31 -28.40 11.53
C ASP A 490 -4.89 -28.68 12.07
N LYS A 491 -3.85 -28.11 11.45
CA LYS A 491 -2.45 -28.18 11.91
C LYS A 491 -2.19 -27.07 12.94
N ALA A 492 -2.64 -25.86 12.65
CA ALA A 492 -2.51 -24.71 13.53
C ALA A 492 -3.23 -24.96 14.87
N GLU A 493 -4.47 -25.45 14.87
CA GLU A 493 -5.21 -25.77 16.10
C GLU A 493 -4.50 -26.80 17.02
N LYS A 494 -3.64 -27.66 16.45
CA LYS A 494 -2.87 -28.67 17.19
C LYS A 494 -1.52 -28.16 17.68
N SER A 495 -1.06 -27.01 17.18
CA SER A 495 0.19 -26.36 17.56
C SER A 495 -0.01 -25.13 18.48
N LEU A 496 -1.26 -24.81 18.85
CA LEU A 496 -1.56 -23.74 19.81
C LEU A 496 -1.00 -24.05 21.21
N LYS A 497 0.15 -23.44 21.53
CA LYS A 497 0.76 -23.39 22.87
C LYS A 497 0.18 -22.22 23.65
N ALA A 498 -0.15 -22.37 24.94
CA ALA A 498 -0.55 -21.25 25.80
C ALA A 498 0.69 -20.57 26.42
N VAL A 499 0.79 -19.24 26.34
CA VAL A 499 1.97 -18.46 26.78
C VAL A 499 1.69 -17.60 28.01
N SER A 500 2.71 -17.34 28.82
CA SER A 500 2.60 -16.57 30.06
C SER A 500 3.90 -15.79 30.35
N PRO A 501 3.84 -14.56 30.88
CA PRO A 501 2.64 -13.75 31.13
C PRO A 501 1.96 -13.35 29.82
N SER A 502 0.63 -13.40 29.80
CA SER A 502 -0.19 -12.86 28.72
C SER A 502 -1.61 -12.60 29.23
N ARG A 503 -2.22 -11.48 28.82
CA ARG A 503 -3.58 -11.13 29.22
C ARG A 503 -4.28 -10.18 28.25
N MET A 504 -5.60 -10.15 28.33
CA MET A 504 -6.46 -9.12 27.73
C MET A 504 -7.26 -8.42 28.81
N ILE A 505 -7.39 -7.10 28.70
CA ILE A 505 -8.20 -6.25 29.61
C ILE A 505 -9.12 -5.40 28.73
N PHE A 506 -10.40 -5.31 29.09
CA PHE A 506 -11.37 -4.48 28.36
C PHE A 506 -11.89 -3.34 29.24
N TYR A 507 -12.08 -2.17 28.64
CA TYR A 507 -12.48 -0.94 29.30
C TYR A 507 -13.83 -0.45 28.76
N LYS A 508 -14.67 0.13 29.62
CA LYS A 508 -15.93 0.79 29.24
C LYS A 508 -15.85 2.27 29.60
N ASN A 509 -15.83 3.16 28.61
CA ASN A 509 -15.70 4.62 28.80
C ASN A 509 -14.52 4.99 29.74
N GLY A 510 -13.38 4.32 29.58
CA GLY A 510 -12.18 4.46 30.43
C GLY A 510 -12.17 3.63 31.72
N VAL A 511 -13.28 3.02 32.12
CA VAL A 511 -13.36 2.18 33.33
C VAL A 511 -12.94 0.74 33.02
N ASN A 512 -11.84 0.27 33.62
CA ASN A 512 -11.39 -1.12 33.53
C ASN A 512 -12.50 -2.09 34.00
N GLN A 513 -12.82 -3.12 33.19
CA GLN A 513 -13.85 -4.13 33.48
C GLN A 513 -13.27 -5.45 34.05
N GLY A 514 -11.98 -5.48 34.35
CA GLY A 514 -11.24 -6.64 34.88
C GLY A 514 -10.40 -7.35 33.80
N VAL A 515 -9.80 -8.49 34.17
CA VAL A 515 -9.03 -9.31 33.22
C VAL A 515 -9.97 -10.21 32.43
N ALA A 516 -10.07 -9.94 31.13
CA ALA A 516 -10.96 -10.63 30.21
C ALA A 516 -10.44 -12.02 29.84
N PHE A 517 -9.14 -12.15 29.59
CA PHE A 517 -8.49 -13.43 29.30
C PHE A 517 -7.06 -13.43 29.83
N GLU A 518 -6.54 -14.61 30.15
CA GLU A 518 -5.17 -14.89 30.56
C GLU A 518 -4.70 -16.16 29.87
N LYS A 519 -3.37 -16.37 29.78
CA LYS A 519 -2.78 -17.58 29.17
C LYS A 519 -3.28 -17.77 27.73
N LEU A 520 -3.17 -16.68 26.97
CA LEU A 520 -3.46 -16.61 25.54
C LEU A 520 -2.64 -17.64 24.77
N PHE A 521 -3.11 -18.06 23.60
CA PHE A 521 -2.29 -18.88 22.72
C PHE A 521 -1.19 -18.05 22.06
N GLU A 522 -0.04 -18.66 21.78
CA GLU A 522 1.01 -18.04 20.99
C GLU A 522 0.49 -17.73 19.57
N GLY A 523 0.94 -16.60 19.00
CA GLY A 523 0.57 -16.17 17.65
C GLY A 523 0.48 -14.65 17.53
N MET A 524 0.25 -14.19 16.30
CA MET A 524 0.02 -12.78 15.98
C MET A 524 -1.46 -12.43 16.18
N TYR A 525 -1.75 -11.36 16.92
CA TYR A 525 -3.12 -10.93 17.26
C TYR A 525 -3.49 -9.61 16.59
N PHE A 526 -4.62 -9.60 15.90
CA PHE A 526 -5.16 -8.44 15.20
C PHE A 526 -6.38 -7.90 15.96
N PRO A 527 -6.53 -6.57 16.11
CA PRO A 527 -7.80 -5.94 16.46
C PRO A 527 -8.90 -6.45 15.54
N ALA A 528 -10.02 -6.90 16.11
CA ALA A 528 -11.04 -7.61 15.37
C ALA A 528 -12.46 -7.24 15.80
N ILE A 529 -13.33 -7.14 14.80
CA ILE A 529 -14.72 -6.69 14.95
C ILE A 529 -15.63 -7.72 14.30
N SER A 530 -16.68 -8.11 15.01
CA SER A 530 -17.75 -8.92 14.43
C SER A 530 -19.14 -8.38 14.77
N LEU A 531 -19.96 -8.21 13.73
CA LEU A 531 -21.26 -7.52 13.78
C LEU A 531 -22.39 -8.45 13.36
N TYR A 532 -23.53 -8.34 14.03
CA TYR A 532 -24.78 -9.04 13.73
C TYR A 532 -25.87 -8.03 13.40
N ARG A 533 -26.47 -8.16 12.20
CA ARG A 533 -27.36 -7.17 11.56
C ARG A 533 -26.70 -5.78 11.44
N SER A 534 -27.50 -4.75 11.14
CA SER A 534 -27.11 -3.35 10.94
C SER A 534 -26.64 -2.63 12.21
N CYS A 535 -25.62 -3.17 12.88
CA CYS A 535 -24.81 -2.42 13.85
C CYS A 535 -23.69 -1.70 13.08
N THR A 536 -23.37 -0.46 13.46
CA THR A 536 -22.25 0.33 12.93
C THR A 536 -21.31 0.66 14.09
N VAL A 537 -20.00 0.48 13.86
CA VAL A 537 -18.94 0.79 14.83
C VAL A 537 -17.72 1.40 14.13
N SER A 538 -17.00 2.27 14.84
CA SER A 538 -15.82 3.00 14.35
C SER A 538 -14.61 2.70 15.21
N VAL A 539 -13.43 2.51 14.59
CA VAL A 539 -12.19 2.16 15.28
C VAL A 539 -11.26 3.35 15.42
N ASN A 540 -10.68 3.52 16.61
CA ASN A 540 -9.58 4.42 16.88
C ASN A 540 -8.35 3.61 17.31
N PHE A 541 -7.37 3.49 16.42
CA PHE A 541 -6.11 2.80 16.70
C PHE A 541 -5.11 3.65 17.51
N GLY A 542 -5.43 4.92 17.79
CA GLY A 542 -4.56 5.88 18.48
C GLY A 542 -3.77 6.77 17.51
N PRO A 543 -2.83 7.58 18.03
CA PRO A 543 -2.47 7.70 19.45
C PRO A 543 -3.49 8.49 20.29
N HIS A 544 -4.39 9.25 19.64
CA HIS A 544 -5.33 10.15 20.31
C HIS A 544 -6.62 9.42 20.75
N PHE A 545 -6.54 8.74 21.89
CA PHE A 545 -7.70 8.08 22.52
C PHE A 545 -8.60 9.06 23.25
N LYS A 546 -9.91 8.76 23.31
CA LYS A 546 -10.87 9.54 24.10
C LYS A 546 -10.85 9.14 25.58
N TYR A 547 -10.54 7.88 25.89
CA TYR A 547 -10.39 7.35 27.24
C TYR A 547 -9.14 6.47 27.38
N PRO A 548 -7.92 7.06 27.29
CA PRO A 548 -6.66 6.31 27.44
C PRO A 548 -6.57 5.64 28.83
N PRO A 549 -6.14 4.36 28.90
CA PRO A 549 -5.85 3.66 30.16
C PRO A 549 -4.84 4.40 31.04
N LYS A 550 -4.99 4.24 32.36
CA LYS A 550 -4.14 4.89 33.38
C LYS A 550 -3.49 3.90 34.36
N ASP A 551 -3.84 2.63 34.23
CA ASP A 551 -3.53 1.51 35.11
C ASP A 551 -2.58 0.49 34.45
N VAL A 552 -2.32 0.63 33.14
CA VAL A 552 -1.39 -0.19 32.36
C VAL A 552 -0.50 0.69 31.49
N LYS A 553 0.74 0.24 31.23
CA LYS A 553 1.58 0.78 30.15
C LYS A 553 1.21 0.08 28.84
N TYR A 554 1.14 0.84 27.76
CA TYR A 554 0.75 0.32 26.44
C TYR A 554 1.36 1.16 25.31
N GLN A 555 1.40 0.59 24.11
CA GLN A 555 1.60 1.29 22.83
C GLN A 555 0.27 1.38 22.07
N PRO A 556 -0.05 2.49 21.40
CA PRO A 556 -1.22 2.57 20.55
C PRO A 556 -1.07 1.66 19.33
N MET A 557 -2.15 1.02 18.89
CA MET A 557 -2.12 0.20 17.67
C MET A 557 -1.66 0.97 16.42
N SER A 558 -1.73 2.30 16.39
CA SER A 558 -1.18 3.14 15.31
C SER A 558 0.29 2.85 15.00
N ASP A 559 1.09 2.57 16.02
CA ASP A 559 2.56 2.52 15.90
C ASP A 559 3.03 1.23 15.19
N MET A 560 2.16 0.21 15.14
CA MET A 560 2.39 -0.99 14.32
C MET A 560 2.42 -0.70 12.81
N GLY A 561 1.93 0.45 12.33
CA GLY A 561 1.99 0.80 10.91
C GLY A 561 3.42 0.87 10.39
N TRP A 562 4.21 1.81 10.92
CA TRP A 562 5.65 1.89 10.64
C TRP A 562 6.43 0.69 11.19
N GLY A 563 6.05 0.16 12.36
CA GLY A 563 6.68 -1.03 12.94
C GLY A 563 6.67 -2.25 12.01
N ALA A 564 5.52 -2.53 11.37
CA ALA A 564 5.39 -3.64 10.43
C ALA A 564 6.11 -3.37 9.10
N VAL A 565 6.06 -2.13 8.58
CA VAL A 565 6.81 -1.75 7.36
C VAL A 565 8.32 -1.98 7.55
N ILE A 566 8.85 -1.65 8.74
CA ILE A 566 10.26 -1.91 9.10
C ILE A 566 10.52 -3.42 9.29
N GLU A 567 9.73 -4.13 10.11
CA GLU A 567 9.94 -5.57 10.35
C GLU A 567 9.84 -6.41 9.05
N HIS A 568 8.92 -6.07 8.13
CA HIS A 568 8.82 -6.74 6.83
C HIS A 568 9.93 -6.34 5.86
N THR A 569 10.31 -5.05 5.76
CA THR A 569 11.42 -4.65 4.88
C THR A 569 12.73 -5.33 5.30
N LEU A 570 12.98 -5.46 6.60
CA LEU A 570 14.12 -6.22 7.11
C LEU A 570 14.03 -7.72 6.78
N ALA A 571 12.83 -8.32 6.85
CA ALA A 571 12.61 -9.71 6.44
C ALA A 571 12.86 -9.92 4.94
N ASP A 572 12.36 -9.03 4.09
CA ASP A 572 12.55 -9.07 2.64
C ASP A 572 14.03 -8.96 2.27
N MET A 573 14.76 -8.01 2.88
CA MET A 573 16.21 -7.84 2.68
C MET A 573 17.01 -9.06 3.16
N LEU A 574 16.68 -9.62 4.33
CA LEU A 574 17.36 -10.80 4.86
C LEU A 574 17.10 -12.05 4.00
N TYR A 575 15.89 -12.23 3.47
CA TYR A 575 15.59 -13.30 2.52
C TYR A 575 16.49 -13.24 1.28
N HIS A 576 16.74 -12.04 0.73
CA HIS A 576 17.67 -11.87 -0.39
C HIS A 576 19.10 -12.21 0.00
N VAL A 577 19.60 -11.72 1.14
CA VAL A 577 20.96 -12.04 1.63
C VAL A 577 21.14 -13.54 1.87
N GLU A 578 20.16 -14.22 2.48
CA GLU A 578 20.19 -15.67 2.68
C GLU A 578 20.20 -16.42 1.34
N THR A 579 19.43 -15.96 0.35
CA THR A 579 19.33 -16.57 -0.99
C THR A 579 20.56 -16.30 -1.87
N GLU A 580 21.21 -15.15 -1.74
CA GLU A 580 22.46 -14.83 -2.45
C GLU A 580 23.66 -15.60 -1.87
N VAL A 581 23.74 -15.70 -0.54
CA VAL A 581 24.82 -16.42 0.15
C VAL A 581 24.69 -17.93 -0.05
N ASP A 582 23.48 -18.49 0.09
CA ASP A 582 23.23 -19.91 -0.13
C ASP A 582 22.80 -20.20 -1.57
N GLY A 583 23.74 -20.03 -2.51
CA GLY A 583 23.64 -20.46 -3.91
C GLY A 583 23.54 -21.98 -4.12
N ARG A 584 22.98 -22.70 -3.14
CA ARG A 584 22.72 -24.15 -3.12
C ARG A 584 21.26 -24.35 -2.72
N ARG A 585 20.61 -25.34 -3.33
CA ARG A 585 19.30 -25.79 -2.85
C ARG A 585 19.43 -26.29 -1.42
N SER A 586 18.56 -25.84 -0.53
CA SER A 586 18.43 -26.36 0.82
C SER A 586 18.32 -27.90 0.78
N PRO A 587 19.17 -28.64 1.51
CA PRO A 587 19.02 -30.09 1.64
C PRO A 587 17.68 -30.45 2.30
N PRO A 588 17.13 -31.66 2.07
CA PRO A 588 16.03 -32.15 2.88
C PRO A 588 16.46 -32.22 4.36
N TRP A 589 15.61 -31.73 5.26
CA TRP A 589 15.90 -31.68 6.68
C TRP A 589 15.67 -33.07 7.32
N GLU A 590 16.76 -33.75 7.65
CA GLU A 590 16.79 -34.91 8.56
C GLU A 590 17.51 -34.49 9.85
N GLY A 591 16.83 -34.61 11.00
CA GLY A 591 17.31 -34.15 12.31
C GLY A 591 16.18 -33.96 13.31
#